data_AF-V4CDY0-F1
#
_entry.id   AF-V4CDY0-F1
#
_cell.length_a   1.000
_cell.length_b   1.000
_cell.length_c   1.000
_cell.angle_alpha   90.00
_cell.angle_beta   90.00
_cell.angle_gamma   90.00
#
_symmetry.space_group_name_H-M   'P 1'
#
loop_
_entity.id
_entity.type
_entity.pdbx_description
1 polymer ?
#
loop_
_entity_poly.entity_id
_entity_poly.type
_entity_poly.pdbx_seq_one_letter_code
_entity_poly.pdbx_strand_id
1 'polypeptide(L)'
;MVNHAFQLVTKWSSIVLRRMSLRGQCYPLGHELFENCVTRVCEQNAQGGIGFVSKVIKCPNGDECVAPGTPFSATLDGEVYGNTVCEVLADGRVIFRYQQ
;
A
#
# COMPACT_ATOMS: atom_id res chain seq x y z
N MET A 1 28.78 -37.69 -25.20
CA MET A 1 27.92 -37.33 -24.06
C MET A 1 27.58 -35.86 -24.23
N VAL A 2 26.39 -35.58 -24.76
CA VAL A 2 25.89 -34.21 -24.97
C VAL A 2 25.36 -33.69 -23.65
N ASN A 3 25.76 -32.50 -23.22
CA ASN A 3 25.00 -31.78 -22.20
C ASN A 3 24.72 -30.37 -22.69
N HIS A 4 23.46 -30.18 -23.05
CA HIS A 4 22.91 -29.01 -23.68
C HIS A 4 22.89 -27.81 -22.72
N ALA A 5 23.21 -26.67 -23.32
CA ALA A 5 22.85 -25.32 -22.92
C ALA A 5 21.60 -25.20 -22.04
N PHE A 6 21.76 -24.54 -20.89
CA PHE A 6 20.71 -23.72 -20.30
C PHE A 6 21.23 -22.28 -20.22
N GLN A 7 21.44 -21.69 -21.41
CA GLN A 7 21.45 -20.24 -21.51
C GLN A 7 20.05 -19.78 -21.10
N LEU A 8 19.91 -19.34 -19.85
CA LEU A 8 18.78 -18.54 -19.42
C LEU A 8 18.80 -17.30 -20.28
N VAL A 9 18.01 -17.38 -21.34
CA VAL A 9 17.57 -16.28 -22.18
C VAL A 9 17.00 -15.25 -21.21
N THR A 10 17.80 -14.27 -20.80
CA THR A 10 17.27 -12.99 -20.34
C THR A 10 16.64 -12.40 -21.58
N LYS A 11 15.42 -12.86 -21.85
CA LYS A 11 14.55 -12.38 -22.89
C LYS A 11 14.46 -10.90 -22.58
N TRP A 12 15.20 -10.11 -23.36
CA TRP A 12 14.97 -8.69 -23.59
C TRP A 12 13.59 -8.61 -24.23
N SER A 13 12.57 -8.98 -23.46
CA SER A 13 11.22 -8.60 -23.72
C SER A 13 11.29 -7.09 -23.64
N SER A 14 11.24 -6.45 -24.79
CA SER A 14 10.78 -5.08 -24.98
C SER A 14 9.34 -4.95 -24.50
N ILE A 15 9.03 -5.47 -23.31
CA ILE A 15 7.91 -5.02 -22.51
C ILE A 15 8.26 -3.56 -22.30
N VAL A 16 7.51 -2.71 -22.98
CA VAL A 16 7.32 -1.33 -22.57
C VAL A 16 6.81 -1.43 -21.14
N LEU A 17 7.74 -1.51 -20.19
CA LEU A 17 7.44 -1.55 -18.78
C LEU A 17 6.95 -0.15 -18.50
N ARG A 18 5.63 0.01 -18.59
CA ARG A 18 4.92 1.16 -18.06
C ARG A 18 5.34 1.21 -16.58
N ARG A 19 6.01 2.29 -16.21
CA ARG A 19 6.60 2.48 -14.88
C ARG A 19 6.22 3.85 -14.36
N MET A 20 5.99 3.93 -13.05
CA MET A 20 5.86 5.20 -12.34
C MET A 20 7.23 5.62 -11.83
N SER A 21 7.59 6.91 -11.99
CA SER A 21 8.76 7.47 -11.29
C SER A 21 8.29 8.18 -10.02
N LEU A 22 8.76 7.70 -8.86
CA LEU A 22 8.49 8.32 -7.56
C LEU A 22 9.83 8.49 -6.82
N ARG A 23 10.16 9.73 -6.43
CA ARG A 23 11.43 10.09 -5.77
C ARG A 23 12.68 9.60 -6.52
N GLY A 24 12.65 9.62 -7.85
CA GLY A 24 13.77 9.18 -8.69
C GLY A 24 13.90 7.67 -8.86
N GLN A 25 13.00 6.87 -8.27
CA GLN A 25 12.94 5.42 -8.49
C GLN A 25 11.80 5.05 -9.44
N CYS A 26 12.03 4.06 -10.30
CA CYS A 26 11.06 3.60 -11.28
C CYS A 26 10.42 2.28 -10.83
N TYR A 27 9.10 2.30 -10.59
CA TYR A 27 8.33 1.15 -10.13
C TYR A 27 7.48 0.56 -11.26
N PRO A 28 7.46 -0.77 -11.45
CA PRO A 28 6.60 -1.41 -12.45
C PRO A 28 5.12 -1.32 -12.08
N LEU A 29 4.23 -1.44 -13.07
CA LEU A 29 2.80 -1.64 -12.81
C LEU A 29 2.58 -2.88 -11.92
N GLY A 30 1.63 -2.76 -10.99
CA GLY A 30 1.34 -3.76 -9.97
C GLY A 30 2.29 -3.73 -8.77
N HIS A 31 3.32 -2.87 -8.76
CA HIS A 31 4.17 -2.73 -7.58
C HIS A 31 3.39 -2.16 -6.40
N GLU A 32 3.51 -2.79 -5.25
CA GLU A 32 2.87 -2.35 -4.00
C GLU A 32 3.88 -1.61 -3.12
N LEU A 33 3.46 -0.46 -2.60
CA LEU A 33 4.18 0.30 -1.58
C LEU A 33 3.33 0.34 -0.32
N PHE A 34 3.98 0.12 0.82
CA PHE A 34 3.36 0.27 2.12
C PHE A 34 4.03 1.43 2.85
N GLU A 35 3.27 2.49 3.12
CA GLU A 35 3.75 3.70 3.81
C GLU A 35 2.62 4.25 4.69
N ASN A 36 2.90 4.56 5.95
CA ASN A 36 1.94 5.16 6.91
C ASN A 36 0.60 4.41 6.99
N CYS A 37 0.64 3.08 7.10
CA CYS A 37 -0.54 2.20 7.11
C CYS A 37 -1.41 2.23 5.84
N VAL A 38 -0.87 2.78 4.73
CA VAL A 38 -1.54 2.78 3.44
C VAL A 38 -0.77 1.90 2.47
N THR A 39 -1.46 0.92 1.88
CA THR A 39 -0.97 0.18 0.73
C THR A 39 -1.38 0.91 -0.54
N ARG A 40 -0.39 1.32 -1.33
CA ARG A 40 -0.58 1.93 -2.65
C ARG A 40 -0.08 0.98 -3.72
N VAL A 41 -0.80 0.90 -4.83
CA VAL A 41 -0.43 0.06 -5.97
C VAL A 41 -0.19 0.95 -7.18
N CYS A 42 0.92 0.71 -7.89
CA CYS A 42 1.22 1.38 -9.15
C CYS A 42 0.28 0.84 -10.22
N GLU A 43 -0.69 1.65 -10.64
CA GLU A 43 -1.69 1.26 -11.63
C GLU A 43 -1.73 2.24 -12.79
N GLN A 44 -2.33 1.78 -13.87
CA GLN A 44 -2.62 2.60 -15.04
C GLN A 44 -4.12 2.88 -15.10
N ASN A 45 -4.50 4.15 -15.24
CA ASN A 45 -5.90 4.53 -15.46
C ASN A 45 -6.32 4.28 -16.91
N ALA A 46 -7.63 4.38 -17.17
CA ALA A 46 -8.21 4.17 -18.50
C ALA A 46 -7.72 5.19 -19.55
N GLN A 47 -7.30 6.39 -19.13
CA GLN A 47 -6.72 7.43 -19.99
C GLN A 47 -5.22 7.21 -20.27
N GLY A 48 -4.63 6.16 -19.71
CA GLY A 48 -3.24 5.78 -19.92
C GLY A 48 -2.24 6.39 -18.94
N GLY A 49 -2.67 7.22 -17.98
CA GLY A 49 -1.84 7.77 -16.91
C GLY A 49 -1.44 6.70 -15.90
N ILE A 50 -0.18 6.73 -15.47
CA ILE A 50 0.40 5.77 -14.52
C ILE A 50 0.64 6.49 -13.20
N GLY A 51 0.23 5.87 -12.09
CA GLY A 51 0.42 6.44 -10.76
C GLY A 51 0.13 5.45 -9.64
N PHE A 52 0.51 5.83 -8.43
CA PHE A 52 0.17 5.06 -7.24
C PHE A 52 -1.25 5.41 -6.79
N VAL A 53 -2.09 4.39 -6.65
CA VAL A 53 -3.45 4.51 -6.10
C VAL A 53 -3.52 3.78 -4.77
N SER A 54 -4.16 4.40 -3.77
CA SER A 54 -4.40 3.74 -2.48
C SER A 54 -5.41 2.60 -2.66
N LYS A 55 -5.04 1.38 -2.26
CA LYS A 55 -5.91 0.19 -2.30
C LYS A 55 -6.40 -0.23 -0.93
N VAL A 56 -5.53 -0.14 0.06
CA VAL A 56 -5.84 -0.49 1.44
C VAL A 56 -5.40 0.66 2.33
N ILE A 57 -6.34 1.18 3.12
CA ILE A 57 -6.07 2.21 4.13
C ILE A 57 -6.36 1.57 5.48
N LYS A 58 -5.34 1.46 6.32
CA LYS A 58 -5.42 1.01 7.70
C LYS A 58 -5.15 2.17 8.63
N CYS A 59 -5.50 1.99 9.89
CA CYS A 59 -5.38 3.02 10.90
C CYS A 59 -4.09 2.82 11.68
N PRO A 60 -3.26 3.88 11.80
CA PRO A 60 -2.06 3.81 12.63
C PRO A 60 -2.45 3.75 14.12
N ASN A 61 -1.86 2.81 14.85
CA ASN A 61 -1.93 2.69 16.30
C ASN A 61 -0.51 2.42 16.84
N GLY A 62 0.23 3.48 17.14
CA GLY A 62 1.67 3.37 17.41
C GLY A 62 2.40 2.82 16.19
N ASP A 63 3.13 1.72 16.37
CA ASP A 63 3.84 1.02 15.29
C ASP A 63 2.97 0.01 14.52
N GLU A 64 1.72 -0.19 14.96
CA GLU A 64 0.80 -1.14 14.36
C GLU A 64 -0.18 -0.48 13.39
N CYS A 65 -0.64 -1.25 12.41
CA CYS A 65 -1.66 -0.82 11.46
C CYS A 65 -2.90 -1.69 11.59
N VAL A 66 -3.94 -1.12 12.17
CA VAL A 66 -5.20 -1.80 12.50
C VAL A 66 -6.19 -1.66 11.35
N ALA A 67 -6.93 -2.73 11.07
CA ALA A 67 -7.97 -2.69 10.04
C ALA A 67 -9.12 -1.76 10.47
N PRO A 68 -9.72 -0.99 9.53
CA PRO A 68 -10.91 -0.20 9.84
C PRO A 68 -12.03 -1.07 10.44
N GLY A 69 -12.73 -0.55 11.44
CA GLY A 69 -13.78 -1.28 12.14
C GLY A 69 -13.30 -2.27 13.21
N THR A 70 -12.00 -2.57 13.30
CA THR A 70 -11.46 -3.44 14.34
C THR A 70 -11.23 -2.64 15.63
N PRO A 71 -11.77 -3.05 16.79
CA PRO A 71 -11.54 -2.35 18.04
C PRO A 71 -10.11 -2.58 18.54
N PHE A 72 -9.51 -1.53 19.10
CA PHE A 72 -8.17 -1.56 19.69
C PHE A 72 -8.05 -0.58 20.86
N SER A 73 -7.00 -0.74 21.65
CA SER A 73 -6.66 0.21 22.72
C SER A 73 -5.79 1.34 22.18
N ALA A 74 -6.22 2.58 22.38
CA ALA A 74 -5.49 3.78 21.99
C ALA A 74 -5.19 4.65 23.22
N THR A 75 -4.05 5.32 23.23
CA THR A 75 -3.74 6.34 24.26
C THR A 75 -3.85 7.72 23.64
N LEU A 76 -4.74 8.56 24.19
CA LEU A 76 -4.91 9.95 23.78
C LEU A 76 -4.76 10.83 25.03
N ASP A 77 -3.84 11.79 24.98
CA ASP A 77 -3.56 12.72 26.08
C ASP A 77 -3.28 12.05 27.44
N GLY A 78 -2.71 10.83 27.42
CA GLY A 78 -2.38 10.05 28.61
C GLY A 78 -3.53 9.19 29.15
N GLU A 79 -4.71 9.26 28.55
CA GLU A 79 -5.84 8.38 28.84
C GLU A 79 -5.90 7.20 27.88
N VAL A 80 -6.18 6.01 28.41
CA VAL A 80 -6.28 4.77 27.63
C VAL A 80 -7.74 4.46 27.31
N TYR A 81 -8.04 4.36 26.02
CA TYR A 81 -9.36 4.05 25.48
C TYR A 81 -9.37 2.63 24.93
N GLY A 82 -9.94 1.68 25.67
CA GLY A 82 -9.87 0.24 25.39
C GLY A 82 -10.71 -0.24 24.19
N ASN A 83 -11.70 0.54 23.76
CA ASN A 83 -12.62 0.18 22.68
C ASN A 83 -12.66 1.28 21.61
N THR A 84 -11.48 1.63 21.10
CA THR A 84 -11.34 2.60 20.01
C THR A 84 -11.52 1.90 18.69
N VAL A 85 -12.36 2.45 17.82
CA VAL A 85 -12.54 1.96 16.45
C VAL A 85 -12.17 3.08 15.48
N CYS A 86 -11.56 2.73 14.36
CA CYS A 86 -11.29 3.69 13.30
C CYS A 86 -12.15 3.41 12.06
N GLU A 87 -12.48 4.47 11.33
CA GLU A 87 -13.24 4.43 10.08
C GLU A 87 -12.47 5.13 8.97
N VAL A 88 -12.53 4.58 7.76
CA VAL A 88 -11.97 5.20 6.56
C VAL A 88 -13.12 5.82 5.77
N LEU A 89 -13.05 7.14 5.58
CA LEU A 89 -14.01 7.90 4.80
C LEU A 89 -13.80 7.69 3.29
N ALA A 90 -14.82 8.02 2.49
CA ALA A 90 -14.77 7.86 1.03
C ALA A 90 -13.66 8.68 0.34
N ASP A 91 -13.18 9.76 1.00
CA ASP A 91 -12.06 10.58 0.54
C ASP A 91 -10.69 10.08 1.02
N GLY A 92 -10.65 8.94 1.71
CA GLY A 92 -9.43 8.31 2.23
C GLY A 92 -8.94 8.85 3.57
N ARG A 93 -9.69 9.76 4.22
CA ARG A 93 -9.37 10.21 5.59
C ARG A 93 -9.71 9.14 6.62
N VAL A 94 -8.88 9.04 7.65
CA VAL A 94 -9.11 8.16 8.81
C VAL A 94 -9.67 8.98 9.97
N ILE A 95 -10.74 8.50 10.59
CA ILE A 95 -11.30 9.06 11.82
C ILE A 95 -11.27 8.01 12.93
N PHE A 96 -11.08 8.45 14.18
CA PHE A 96 -11.09 7.58 15.36
C PHE A 96 -12.33 7.86 16.20
N ARG A 97 -12.99 6.80 16.64
CA ARG A 97 -14.12 6.83 17.57
C ARG A 97 -13.71 6.13 18.86
N TYR A 98 -13.59 6.93 19.91
CA TYR A 98 -13.24 6.48 21.24
C TYR A 98 -14.54 6.19 22.02
N GLN A 99 -14.65 5.02 22.62
CA GLN A 99 -15.72 4.69 23.56
C GLN A 99 -15.14 4.60 24.97
N GLN A 100 -15.80 5.26 25.93
CA GLN A 100 -15.52 5.15 27.36
C GLN A 100 -16.15 3.88 27.93
#